data_AF-A0A3D8M3M9-F1
#
_entry.id   AF-A0A3D8M3M9-F1
#
_cell.length_a   1.000
_cell.length_b   1.000
_cell.length_c   1.000
_cell.angle_alpha   90.00
_cell.angle_beta   90.00
_cell.angle_gamma   90.00
#
_symmetry.space_group_name_H-M   'P 1'
#
loop_
_entity.id
_entity.type
_entity.pdbx_description
1 polymer ?
#
loop_
_entity_poly.entity_id
_entity_poly.type
_entity_poly.pdbx_seq_one_letter_code
_entity_poly.pdbx_strand_id
1 'polypeptide(L)'
;MTNPVSRWFNRVWATPLLTGAFLLSGITGVMLFFHLNTPLNKLAHEYLSWVLLFAAACHVGANFRAFLQHLKRPLGQSLVAAFGLLLAASFYSKSEGPRDPAAPAIRTLSSIPLSELARLSGQSHQQVADIMAGMGYEIDSLEQPLEEFTGPGIKKQTQALARILPHSNNKPGSGED
;
A
#
# COMPACT_ATOMS: atom_id res chain seq x y z
N MET A 1 -3.60 -26.72 -36.39
CA MET A 1 -3.83 -25.54 -37.24
C MET A 1 -4.20 -24.37 -36.34
N THR A 2 -3.34 -23.36 -36.20
CA THR A 2 -3.69 -22.11 -35.51
C THR A 2 -4.49 -21.24 -36.49
N ASN A 3 -5.59 -20.66 -36.01
CA ASN A 3 -6.51 -19.88 -36.84
C ASN A 3 -5.77 -18.62 -37.36
N PRO A 4 -5.75 -18.30 -38.67
CA PRO A 4 -5.01 -17.15 -39.20
C PRO A 4 -5.34 -15.82 -38.51
N VAL A 5 -6.58 -15.69 -38.03
CA VAL A 5 -7.06 -14.52 -37.27
C VAL A 5 -6.30 -14.32 -35.95
N SER A 6 -6.00 -15.40 -35.21
CA SER A 6 -5.32 -15.28 -33.90
C SER A 6 -3.85 -14.91 -34.04
N ARG A 7 -3.20 -15.31 -35.14
CA ARG A 7 -1.82 -14.94 -35.47
C ARG A 7 -1.70 -13.46 -35.83
N TRP A 8 -2.64 -12.95 -36.62
CA TRP A 8 -2.67 -11.54 -37.01
C TRP A 8 -2.94 -10.64 -35.80
N PHE A 9 -3.96 -10.96 -34.99
CA PHE A 9 -4.28 -10.21 -33.78
C PHE A 9 -3.08 -10.15 -32.80
N ASN A 10 -2.35 -11.25 -32.63
CA ASN A 10 -1.23 -11.28 -31.70
C ASN A 10 -0.03 -10.43 -32.18
N ARG A 11 0.30 -10.49 -33.47
CA ARG A 11 1.44 -9.74 -34.03
C ARG A 11 1.17 -8.25 -34.20
N VAL A 12 -0.08 -7.90 -34.51
CA VAL A 12 -0.46 -6.51 -34.81
C VAL A 12 -0.89 -5.75 -33.54
N TRP A 13 -1.51 -6.44 -32.58
CA TRP A 13 -2.05 -5.80 -31.38
C TRP A 13 -1.38 -6.28 -30.09
N ALA A 14 -1.46 -7.57 -29.77
CA ALA A 14 -1.10 -8.05 -28.44
C ALA A 14 0.40 -7.88 -28.12
N THR A 15 1.29 -8.24 -29.05
CA THR A 15 2.74 -8.13 -28.86
C THR A 15 3.22 -6.68 -28.76
N PRO A 16 2.89 -5.76 -29.69
CA PRO A 16 3.34 -4.37 -29.57
C PRO A 16 2.73 -3.67 -28.35
N LEU A 17 1.47 -3.96 -28.00
CA LEU A 17 0.86 -3.43 -26.78
C LEU A 17 1.59 -3.94 -25.53
N LEU A 18 1.90 -5.25 -25.47
CA LEU A 18 2.66 -5.85 -24.38
C LEU A 18 4.06 -5.22 -24.27
N THR A 19 4.77 -5.05 -25.38
CA THR A 19 6.10 -4.44 -25.40
C THR A 19 6.09 -2.98 -24.96
N GLY A 20 5.15 -2.18 -25.46
CA GLY A 20 5.02 -0.77 -25.08
C GLY A 20 4.64 -0.60 -23.60
N ALA A 21 3.65 -1.36 -23.13
CA ALA A 21 3.24 -1.36 -21.73
C ALA A 21 4.37 -1.85 -20.82
N PHE A 22 5.11 -2.89 -21.22
CA PHE A 22 6.22 -3.43 -20.44
C PHE A 22 7.36 -2.41 -20.31
N LEU A 23 7.75 -1.77 -21.41
CA LEU A 23 8.84 -0.80 -21.39
C LEU A 23 8.51 0.40 -20.49
N LEU A 24 7.32 0.98 -20.68
CA LEU A 24 6.90 2.14 -19.90
C LEU A 24 6.66 1.78 -18.42
N SER A 25 6.07 0.61 -18.13
CA SER A 25 5.87 0.13 -16.75
C SER A 25 7.20 -0.22 -16.08
N GLY A 26 8.15 -0.78 -16.83
CA GLY A 26 9.48 -1.14 -16.33
C GLY A 26 10.31 0.10 -15.98
N ILE A 27 10.35 1.09 -16.87
CA ILE A 27 11.07 2.36 -16.62
C ILE A 27 10.46 3.07 -15.40
N THR A 28 9.14 3.22 -15.35
CA THR A 28 8.48 3.84 -14.19
C THR A 28 8.71 3.05 -12.91
N GLY A 29 8.69 1.72 -12.96
CA GLY A 29 9.00 0.86 -11.80
C GLY A 29 10.42 1.07 -11.27
N VAL A 30 11.42 1.16 -12.16
CA VAL A 30 12.80 1.48 -11.78
C VAL A 30 12.91 2.87 -11.16
N MET A 31 12.23 3.87 -11.71
CA MET A 31 12.20 5.23 -11.13
C MET A 31 11.58 5.23 -9.73
N LEU A 32 10.48 4.50 -9.53
CA LEU A 32 9.83 4.36 -8.22
C LEU A 32 10.75 3.69 -7.20
N PHE A 33 11.51 2.66 -7.60
CA PHE A 33 12.46 1.99 -6.73
C PHE A 33 13.55 2.94 -6.21
N PHE A 34 14.08 3.81 -7.07
CA PHE A 34 15.09 4.80 -6.70
C PHE A 34 14.52 6.12 -6.15
N HIS A 35 13.19 6.21 -5.96
CA HIS A 35 12.50 7.43 -5.51
C HIS A 35 12.72 8.65 -6.43
N LEU A 36 13.07 8.41 -7.71
CA LEU A 36 13.25 9.43 -8.74
C LEU A 36 11.92 9.79 -9.44
N ASN A 37 10.80 9.42 -8.84
CA ASN A 37 9.48 9.46 -9.46
C ASN A 37 8.70 10.73 -9.11
N THR A 38 7.81 11.13 -10.02
CA THR A 38 6.76 12.12 -9.74
C THR A 38 5.46 11.40 -9.32
N PRO A 39 4.45 12.12 -8.77
CA PRO A 39 3.12 11.55 -8.55
C PRO A 39 2.51 10.96 -9.83
N LEU A 40 2.77 11.58 -10.98
CA LEU A 40 2.30 11.09 -12.28
C LEU A 40 2.97 9.76 -12.67
N ASN A 41 4.26 9.59 -12.41
CA ASN A 41 4.96 8.33 -12.68
C ASN A 41 4.38 7.18 -11.84
N LYS A 42 4.03 7.46 -10.59
CA LYS A 42 3.38 6.48 -9.71
C LYS A 42 2.00 6.08 -10.25
N LEU A 43 1.19 7.06 -10.62
CA LEU A 43 -0.12 6.84 -11.23
C LEU A 43 0.01 6.02 -12.52
N ALA A 44 0.93 6.40 -13.39
CA ALA A 44 1.20 5.68 -14.63
C ALA A 44 1.58 4.22 -14.34
N HIS A 45 2.48 3.96 -13.38
CA HIS A 45 2.89 2.60 -13.04
C HIS A 45 1.71 1.74 -12.55
N GLU A 46 0.84 2.29 -11.71
CA GLU A 46 -0.33 1.58 -11.17
C GLU A 46 -1.33 1.21 -12.28
N TYR A 47 -1.73 2.17 -13.12
CA TYR A 47 -2.71 1.91 -14.19
C TYR A 47 -2.12 1.09 -15.34
N LEU A 48 -0.86 1.32 -15.68
CA LEU A 48 -0.21 0.59 -16.76
C LEU A 48 0.07 -0.87 -16.39
N SER A 49 0.18 -1.19 -15.09
CA SER A 49 0.24 -2.57 -14.61
C SER A 49 -1.02 -3.37 -15.00
N TRP A 50 -2.20 -2.74 -15.00
CA TRP A 50 -3.44 -3.38 -15.47
C TRP A 50 -3.42 -3.62 -16.97
N VAL A 51 -2.97 -2.63 -17.75
CA VAL A 51 -2.83 -2.76 -19.20
C VAL A 51 -1.84 -3.87 -19.55
N LEU A 52 -0.71 -3.93 -18.83
CA LEU A 52 0.31 -4.94 -18.98
C LEU A 52 -0.23 -6.35 -18.69
N LEU A 53 -1.00 -6.49 -17.59
CA LEU A 53 -1.64 -7.75 -17.22
C LEU A 53 -2.61 -8.24 -18.29
N PHE A 54 -3.46 -7.34 -18.82
CA PHE A 54 -4.39 -7.68 -19.90
C PHE A 54 -3.66 -8.08 -21.19
N ALA A 55 -2.66 -7.28 -21.60
CA ALA A 55 -1.87 -7.58 -22.79
C ALA A 55 -1.14 -8.93 -22.67
N ALA A 56 -0.58 -9.23 -21.49
CA ALA A 56 0.07 -10.50 -21.21
C ALA A 56 -0.93 -11.67 -21.26
N ALA A 57 -2.12 -11.52 -20.67
CA ALA A 57 -3.17 -12.53 -20.72
C ALA A 57 -3.63 -12.80 -22.15
N CYS A 58 -3.85 -11.76 -22.96
CA CYS A 58 -4.17 -11.91 -24.39
C CYS A 58 -3.04 -12.62 -25.14
N HIS A 59 -1.79 -12.25 -24.90
CA HIS A 59 -0.63 -12.87 -25.54
C HIS A 59 -0.48 -14.36 -25.19
N VAL A 60 -0.63 -14.71 -23.90
CA VAL A 60 -0.58 -16.10 -23.43
C VAL A 60 -1.77 -16.89 -23.95
N GLY A 61 -2.99 -16.36 -23.89
CA GLY A 61 -4.19 -17.02 -24.41
C GLY A 61 -4.09 -17.33 -25.91
N ALA A 62 -3.60 -16.38 -26.70
CA ALA A 62 -3.38 -16.57 -28.13
C ALA A 62 -2.24 -17.57 -28.44
N ASN A 63 -1.30 -17.78 -27.51
CA ASN A 63 -0.16 -18.70 -27.64
C ASN A 63 -0.20 -19.87 -26.64
N PHE A 64 -1.38 -20.25 -26.13
CA PHE A 64 -1.50 -21.09 -24.94
C PHE A 64 -0.77 -22.44 -25.03
N ARG A 65 -0.83 -23.08 -26.22
CA ARG A 65 -0.12 -24.35 -26.46
C ARG A 65 1.39 -24.21 -26.40
N ALA A 66 1.94 -23.15 -27.00
CA ALA A 66 3.38 -22.88 -26.97
C ALA A 66 3.83 -22.54 -25.54
N PHE A 67 3.03 -21.75 -24.82
CA PHE A 67 3.28 -21.43 -23.42
C PHE A 67 3.35 -22.69 -22.54
N LEU A 68 2.38 -23.61 -22.65
CA LEU A 68 2.39 -24.88 -21.92
C LEU A 68 3.62 -25.75 -22.26
N GLN A 69 4.07 -25.75 -23.52
CA GLN A 69 5.27 -26.47 -23.91
C GLN A 69 6.53 -25.87 -23.26
N HIS A 70 6.63 -24.54 -23.16
CA HIS A 70 7.72 -23.89 -22.42
C HIS A 70 7.70 -24.26 -20.94
N LEU A 71 6.51 -24.34 -20.33
CA LEU A 71 6.35 -24.70 -18.92
C LEU A 71 6.70 -26.17 -18.63
N LYS A 72 6.68 -27.05 -19.63
CA LYS A 72 7.11 -28.46 -19.49
C LYS A 72 8.63 -28.63 -19.51
N ARG A 73 9.40 -27.63 -19.93
CA ARG A 73 10.87 -27.69 -19.96
C ARG A 73 11.40 -27.48 -18.54
N PRO A 74 12.47 -28.17 -18.14
CA PRO A 74 13.01 -28.06 -16.77
C PRO A 74 13.39 -26.62 -16.41
N LEU A 75 13.91 -25.85 -17.37
CA LEU A 75 14.21 -24.42 -17.19
C LEU A 75 12.95 -23.57 -16.99
N GLY A 76 11.86 -23.87 -17.68
CA GLY A 76 10.58 -23.18 -17.48
C GLY A 76 9.99 -23.47 -16.10
N GLN A 77 10.06 -24.73 -15.68
CA GLN A 77 9.62 -25.16 -14.35
C GLN A 77 10.46 -24.51 -13.24
N SER A 78 11.79 -24.48 -13.38
CA SER A 78 12.67 -23.90 -12.36
C SER A 78 12.45 -22.40 -12.20
N LEU A 79 12.26 -21.66 -13.30
CA LEU A 79 11.94 -20.23 -13.24
C LEU A 79 10.59 -19.97 -12.57
N VAL A 80 9.54 -20.70 -12.96
CA VAL A 80 8.21 -20.52 -12.34
C VAL A 80 8.23 -20.89 -10.87
N ALA A 81 8.93 -21.95 -10.48
CA ALA A 81 9.12 -22.32 -9.09
C ALA A 81 9.88 -21.23 -8.31
N ALA A 82 10.98 -20.70 -8.86
CA ALA A 82 11.77 -19.65 -8.22
C ALA A 82 10.97 -18.36 -8.02
N PHE A 83 10.31 -17.85 -9.07
CA PHE A 83 9.47 -16.65 -8.96
C PHE A 83 8.24 -16.88 -8.09
N GLY A 84 7.63 -18.07 -8.13
CA GLY A 84 6.54 -18.44 -7.24
C GLY A 84 6.96 -18.45 -5.77
N LEU A 85 8.18 -18.94 -5.48
CA LEU A 85 8.74 -18.92 -4.13
C LEU A 85 9.09 -17.50 -3.68
N LEU A 86 9.65 -16.66 -4.56
CA LEU A 86 9.88 -15.23 -4.27
C LEU A 86 8.56 -14.50 -3.97
N LEU A 87 7.51 -14.78 -4.74
CA LEU A 87 6.18 -14.23 -4.50
C LEU A 87 5.62 -14.72 -3.16
N ALA A 88 5.69 -16.02 -2.86
CA ALA A 88 5.28 -16.55 -1.56
C ALA A 88 6.07 -15.92 -0.40
N ALA A 89 7.38 -15.74 -0.58
CA ALA A 89 8.25 -15.08 0.39
C ALA A 89 7.88 -13.61 0.61
N SER A 90 7.36 -12.92 -0.42
CA SER A 90 6.88 -11.53 -0.27
C SER A 90 5.70 -11.41 0.71
N PHE A 91 4.89 -12.46 0.87
CA PHE A 91 3.82 -12.53 1.87
C PHE A 91 4.32 -12.97 3.25
N TYR A 92 5.49 -13.62 3.31
CA TYR A 92 6.10 -14.09 4.56
C TYR A 92 6.84 -12.97 5.31
N SER A 93 6.95 -11.77 4.74
CA SER A 93 7.45 -10.61 5.48
C SER A 93 6.51 -10.33 6.66
N LYS A 94 6.89 -10.82 7.85
CA LYS A 94 6.26 -10.50 9.13
C LYS A 94 6.15 -8.98 9.15
N SER A 95 4.92 -8.49 9.26
CA SER A 95 4.49 -7.09 9.22
C SER A 95 5.25 -6.17 10.18
N GLU A 96 6.53 -5.97 9.96
CA GLU A 96 7.20 -4.70 10.17
C GLU A 96 7.11 -4.03 8.80
N GLY A 97 5.92 -3.52 8.46
CA GLY A 97 5.81 -2.49 7.42
C GLY A 97 6.79 -1.37 7.72
N PRO A 98 6.99 -0.39 6.80
CA PRO A 98 7.79 0.78 7.09
C PRO A 98 7.42 1.26 8.49
N ARG A 99 8.35 1.17 9.46
CA ARG A 99 8.08 1.64 10.83
C ARG A 99 7.70 3.08 10.62
N ASP A 100 6.40 3.37 10.76
CA ASP A 100 5.95 4.74 10.75
C ASP A 100 6.85 5.44 11.77
N PRO A 101 7.64 6.44 11.37
CA PRO A 101 8.53 7.13 12.29
C PRO A 101 7.76 7.64 13.52
N ALA A 102 6.46 7.89 13.36
CA ALA A 102 5.55 8.27 14.44
C ALA A 102 5.06 7.09 15.29
N ALA A 103 5.17 5.83 14.88
CA ALA A 103 4.63 4.69 15.63
C ALA A 103 5.18 4.57 17.07
N PRO A 104 6.50 4.76 17.34
CA PRO A 104 6.98 4.80 18.71
C PRO A 104 6.34 5.95 19.51
N ALA A 105 6.22 7.14 18.91
CA ALA A 105 5.60 8.29 19.56
C ALA A 105 4.10 8.07 19.85
N ILE A 106 3.36 7.49 18.89
CA ILE A 106 1.95 7.13 19.03
C ILE A 106 1.76 6.12 20.17
N ARG A 107 2.61 5.10 20.26
CA ARG A 107 2.57 4.12 21.36
C ARG A 107 2.80 4.79 22.70
N THR A 108 3.84 5.61 22.81
CA THR A 108 4.14 6.35 24.04
C THR A 108 2.99 7.28 24.46
N LEU A 109 2.41 8.02 23.51
CA LEU A 109 1.27 8.89 23.80
C LEU A 109 0.01 8.08 24.19
N SER A 110 -0.17 6.89 23.62
CA SER A 110 -1.35 6.06 23.90
C SER A 110 -1.26 5.32 25.23
N SER A 111 -0.06 5.12 25.78
CA SER A 111 0.17 4.54 27.11
C SER A 111 0.04 5.56 28.25
N ILE A 112 -0.14 6.85 27.94
CA ILE A 112 -0.34 7.91 28.93
C ILE A 112 -1.84 7.99 29.32
N PRO A 113 -2.18 8.26 30.60
CA PRO A 113 -3.55 8.48 31.04
C PRO A 113 -4.29 9.56 30.23
N LEU A 114 -5.59 9.36 29.99
CA LEU A 114 -6.43 10.33 29.29
C LEU A 114 -6.47 11.71 29.97
N SER A 115 -6.34 11.76 31.30
CA SER A 115 -6.22 13.00 32.08
C SER A 115 -4.98 13.82 31.73
N GLU A 116 -3.86 13.15 31.46
CA GLU A 116 -2.62 13.80 31.04
C GLU A 116 -2.64 14.17 29.54
N LEU A 117 -3.30 13.37 28.70
CA LEU A 117 -3.59 13.76 27.31
C LEU A 117 -4.50 14.99 27.25
N ALA A 118 -5.47 15.13 28.16
CA ALA A 118 -6.32 16.32 28.27
C ALA A 118 -5.47 17.57 28.60
N ARG A 119 -4.58 17.46 29.58
CA ARG A 119 -3.62 18.53 29.93
C ARG A 119 -2.72 18.92 28.75
N LEU A 120 -2.18 17.93 28.04
CA LEU A 120 -1.29 18.16 26.89
C LEU A 120 -2.02 18.79 25.70
N SER A 121 -3.28 18.43 25.49
CA SER A 121 -4.12 18.99 24.41
C SER A 121 -4.77 20.33 24.76
N GLY A 122 -4.68 20.77 26.03
CA GLY A 122 -5.40 21.94 26.52
C GLY A 122 -6.91 21.76 26.61
N GLN A 123 -7.39 20.51 26.59
CA GLN A 123 -8.80 20.16 26.71
C GLN A 123 -9.18 19.90 28.16
N SER A 124 -10.45 20.16 28.50
CA SER A 124 -11.00 19.76 29.79
C SER A 124 -11.24 18.25 29.84
N HIS A 125 -11.28 17.70 31.05
CA HIS A 125 -11.61 16.30 31.29
C HIS A 125 -12.95 15.90 30.66
N GLN A 126 -13.96 16.77 30.75
CA GLN A 126 -15.27 16.54 30.14
C GLN A 126 -15.20 16.50 28.62
N GLN A 127 -14.42 17.39 27.99
CA GLN A 127 -14.26 17.43 26.54
C GLN A 127 -13.64 16.14 25.99
N VAL A 128 -12.61 15.60 26.67
CA VAL A 128 -12.00 14.34 26.28
C VAL A 128 -12.97 13.17 26.44
N ALA A 129 -13.76 13.15 27.53
CA ALA A 129 -14.81 12.15 27.73
C ALA A 129 -15.86 12.21 26.60
N ASP A 130 -16.33 13.40 26.24
CA ASP A 130 -17.29 13.59 25.15
C ASP A 130 -16.73 13.16 23.78
N ILE A 131 -15.45 13.47 23.49
CA ILE A 131 -14.77 13.06 22.25
C ILE A 131 -14.69 11.53 22.16
N MET A 132 -14.34 10.88 23.27
CA MET A 132 -14.20 9.42 23.34
C MET A 132 -15.55 8.72 23.25
N ALA A 133 -16.58 9.23 23.92
CA ALA A 133 -17.96 8.77 23.76
C ALA A 133 -18.45 8.93 22.32
N GLY A 134 -18.11 10.06 21.66
CA GLY A 134 -18.37 10.29 20.23
C GLY A 134 -17.62 9.35 19.28
N MET A 135 -16.60 8.64 19.77
CA MET A 135 -15.92 7.55 19.05
C MET A 135 -16.46 6.16 19.41
N GLY A 136 -17.45 6.07 20.30
CA GLY A 136 -18.03 4.82 20.78
C GLY A 136 -17.23 4.15 21.91
N TYR A 137 -16.36 4.91 22.59
CA TYR A 137 -15.64 4.44 23.77
C TYR A 137 -16.31 4.98 25.03
N GLU A 138 -16.88 4.08 25.83
CA GLU A 138 -17.33 4.41 27.18
C GLU A 138 -16.13 4.43 28.12
N ILE A 139 -15.95 5.53 28.85
CA ILE A 139 -14.84 5.72 29.77
C ILE A 139 -15.40 5.81 31.19
N ASP A 140 -14.96 4.87 32.03
CA ASP A 140 -15.27 4.89 33.46
C ASP A 140 -14.27 5.76 34.25
N SER A 141 -13.04 5.90 33.75
CA SER A 141 -11.98 6.69 34.38
C SER A 141 -11.00 7.30 33.37
N LEU A 142 -10.64 8.57 33.58
CA LEU A 142 -9.61 9.26 32.79
C LEU A 142 -8.17 8.91 33.23
N GLU A 143 -8.00 8.11 34.28
CA GLU A 143 -6.69 7.60 34.69
C GLU A 143 -6.24 6.41 33.84
N GLN A 144 -7.15 5.84 33.05
CA GLN A 144 -6.83 4.76 32.12
C GLN A 144 -6.17 5.32 30.85
N PRO A 145 -5.16 4.61 30.31
CA PRO A 145 -4.50 5.02 29.09
C PRO A 145 -5.38 4.78 27.85
N LEU A 146 -5.16 5.58 26.80
CA LEU A 146 -5.92 5.49 25.55
C LEU A 146 -5.85 4.10 24.90
N GLU A 147 -4.74 3.39 25.08
CA GLU A 147 -4.55 2.05 24.52
C GLU A 147 -5.47 0.98 25.13
N GLU A 148 -6.00 1.20 26.34
CA GLU A 148 -6.93 0.26 26.98
C GLU A 148 -8.28 0.22 26.23
N PHE A 149 -8.71 1.36 25.69
CA PHE A 149 -9.94 1.48 24.91
C PHE A 149 -9.73 1.16 23.43
N THR A 150 -8.61 1.59 22.84
CA THR A 150 -8.34 1.47 21.40
C THR A 150 -7.67 0.14 21.02
N GLY A 151 -7.07 -0.55 21.98
CA GLY A 151 -6.24 -1.73 21.78
C GLY A 151 -4.86 -1.41 21.18
N PRO A 152 -4.05 -2.44 20.84
CA PRO A 152 -2.67 -2.25 20.34
C PRO A 152 -2.59 -1.74 18.89
N GLY A 153 -3.74 -1.41 18.27
CA GLY A 153 -3.82 -1.02 16.87
C GLY A 153 -3.42 0.42 16.65
N ILE A 154 -2.22 0.64 16.09
CA ILE A 154 -1.67 1.99 15.79
C ILE A 154 -2.68 2.87 15.03
N LYS A 155 -3.39 2.33 14.03
CA LYS A 155 -4.38 3.11 13.28
C LYS A 155 -5.50 3.67 14.16
N LYS A 156 -6.01 2.88 15.11
CA LYS A 156 -7.08 3.31 16.03
C LYS A 156 -6.52 4.34 17.02
N GLN A 157 -5.32 4.09 17.54
CA GLN A 157 -4.60 5.03 18.42
C GLN A 157 -4.36 6.38 17.73
N THR A 158 -3.84 6.39 16.50
CA THR A 158 -3.65 7.61 15.71
C THR A 158 -4.96 8.36 15.49
N GLN A 159 -6.05 7.66 15.16
CA GLN A 159 -7.35 8.28 14.94
C GLN A 159 -7.90 8.95 16.21
N ALA A 160 -7.77 8.29 17.36
CA ALA A 160 -8.21 8.84 18.63
C ALA A 160 -7.32 10.02 19.06
N LEU A 161 -5.99 9.88 18.98
CA LEU A 161 -5.05 10.97 19.25
C LEU A 161 -5.30 12.18 18.33
N ALA A 162 -5.61 11.97 17.05
CA ALA A 162 -5.90 13.06 16.12
C ALA A 162 -7.18 13.85 16.46
N ARG A 163 -8.10 13.28 17.25
CA ARG A 163 -9.30 13.98 17.73
C ARG A 163 -9.10 14.65 19.10
N ILE A 164 -8.29 14.05 19.96
CA ILE A 164 -7.97 14.59 21.28
C ILE A 164 -6.95 15.73 21.16
N LEU A 165 -5.87 15.50 20.40
CA LEU A 165 -4.83 16.51 20.18
C LEU A 165 -5.36 17.56 19.18
N PRO A 166 -5.29 18.85 19.50
CA PRO A 166 -5.68 19.89 18.56
C PRO A 166 -4.83 19.78 17.29
N HIS A 167 -5.47 19.87 16.13
CA HIS A 167 -4.73 20.05 14.88
C HIS A 167 -3.94 21.35 14.97
N SER A 168 -2.61 21.25 15.06
CA SER A 168 -1.74 22.33 14.65
C SER A 168 -2.04 22.57 13.17
N ASN A 169 -2.74 23.65 12.86
CA ASN A 169 -2.91 24.17 11.51
C ASN A 169 -1.55 24.63 10.98
N ASN A 170 -0.63 23.68 10.75
CA ASN A 170 0.61 23.98 10.07
C ASN A 170 0.32 23.90 8.57
N LYS A 171 -0.19 25.01 8.05
CA LYS A 171 -0.21 25.28 6.61
C LYS A 171 1.25 25.15 6.15
N PRO A 172 1.62 24.21 5.27
CA PRO A 172 2.98 24.18 4.74
C PRO A 172 3.21 25.54 4.07
N GLY A 173 4.25 26.24 4.53
CA GLY A 173 4.62 27.55 4.01
C GLY A 173 4.64 27.48 2.48
N SER A 174 3.87 28.37 1.87
CA SER A 174 4.10 28.81 0.50
C SER A 174 5.53 29.32 0.45
N GLY A 175 6.45 28.47 -0.01
CA GLY A 175 7.74 28.91 -0.49
C GLY A 175 7.50 29.71 -1.77
N GLU A 176 7.13 30.98 -1.59
CA GLU A 176 7.60 32.03 -2.47
C GLU A 176 8.98 32.40 -1.95
N ASP A 177 9.99 32.14 -2.77
CA ASP A 177 11.18 32.96 -3.03
C ASP A 177 11.87 32.39 -4.28
#